data_AF-A0A0C1UM11-F1
#
_entry.id   AF-A0A0C1UM11-F1
#
_cell.length_a   1.000
_cell.length_b   1.000
_cell.length_c   1.000
_cell.angle_alpha   90.00
_cell.angle_beta   90.00
_cell.angle_gamma   90.00
#
_symmetry.space_group_name_H-M   'P 1'
#
loop_
_entity.id
_entity.type
_entity.pdbx_description
1 polymer ?
#
loop_
_entity_poly.entity_id
_entity_poly.type
_entity_poly.pdbx_seq_one_letter_code
_entity_poly.pdbx_strand_id
1 'polypeptide(L)'
;MEDNIINDKSLSNIELMEGVSFRRFKESDFSSIQNLYKEEKWMTFINREKDSLESWKNSSIAIVAVEVDKIVGLVRGFTDGNITTFIAEIIVHKDYKKKE
;
A
#
# COMPACT_ATOMS: atom_id res chain seq x y z
N MET A 1 15.90 2.58 12.90
CA MET A 1 16.38 2.11 11.59
C MET A 1 15.76 3.03 10.56
N GLU A 2 16.60 3.83 9.90
CA GLU A 2 16.18 4.61 8.75
C GLU A 2 16.10 3.65 7.55
N ASP A 3 14.89 3.42 7.06
CA ASP A 3 14.59 2.51 5.96
C ASP A 3 15.08 3.12 4.63
N ASN A 4 16.39 3.02 4.35
CA ASN A 4 16.98 3.33 3.04
C ASN A 4 16.74 2.19 2.03
N ILE A 5 15.47 1.84 1.80
CA ILE A 5 15.06 0.80 0.84
C ILE A 5 15.51 1.15 -0.60
N ILE A 6 15.76 2.43 -0.88
CA ILE A 6 16.03 2.95 -2.23
C ILE A 6 17.48 2.67 -2.70
N ASN A 7 18.42 2.32 -1.81
CA ASN A 7 19.84 2.15 -2.17
C ASN A 7 20.25 0.70 -2.53
N ASP A 8 19.30 -0.22 -2.66
CA ASP A 8 19.59 -1.58 -3.11
C ASP A 8 19.82 -1.60 -4.64
N LYS A 9 21.01 -2.03 -5.07
CA LYS A 9 21.38 -2.15 -6.49
C LYS A 9 20.47 -3.11 -7.27
N SER A 10 19.74 -4.02 -6.61
CA SER A 10 18.76 -4.90 -7.26
C SER A 10 17.51 -4.16 -7.73
N LEU A 11 17.24 -2.96 -7.21
CA LEU A 11 16.12 -2.10 -7.59
C LEU A 11 16.51 -1.07 -8.66
N SER A 12 17.75 -1.07 -9.16
CA SER A 12 18.26 -0.07 -10.10
C SER A 12 17.54 -0.03 -11.45
N ASN A 13 16.81 -1.09 -11.81
CA ASN A 13 16.09 -1.23 -13.08
C ASN A 13 14.59 -0.97 -12.93
N ILE A 14 14.13 -0.55 -11.74
CA ILE A 14 12.73 -0.22 -11.50
C ILE A 14 12.55 1.27 -11.78
N GLU A 15 11.99 1.58 -12.95
CA GLU A 15 11.50 2.93 -13.23
C GLU A 15 10.23 3.17 -12.42
N LEU A 16 10.33 4.09 -11.47
CA LEU A 16 9.16 4.62 -10.77
C LEU A 16 8.44 5.61 -11.66
N MET A 17 7.10 5.60 -11.61
CA MET A 17 6.29 6.57 -12.33
C MET A 17 6.58 7.98 -11.80
N GLU A 18 6.85 8.91 -12.70
CA GLU A 18 7.11 10.30 -12.34
C GLU A 18 5.93 10.89 -11.57
N GLY A 19 6.19 11.58 -10.47
CA GLY A 19 5.15 12.16 -9.61
C GLY A 19 4.55 11.22 -8.57
N VAL A 20 4.86 9.91 -8.61
CA VAL A 20 4.43 8.94 -7.59
C VAL A 20 5.52 8.75 -6.54
N SER A 21 5.15 8.90 -5.26
CA SER A 21 6.02 8.63 -4.12
C SER A 21 5.45 7.51 -3.24
N PHE A 22 6.31 6.86 -2.45
CA PHE A 22 5.90 5.81 -1.52
C PHE A 22 6.18 6.24 -0.09
N ARG A 23 5.24 5.98 0.81
CA ARG A 23 5.42 6.27 2.24
C ARG A 23 4.62 5.30 3.10
N ARG A 24 4.96 5.26 4.39
CA ARG A 24 4.12 4.55 5.37
C ARG A 24 2.71 5.15 5.39
N PHE A 25 1.74 4.26 5.60
CA PHE A 25 0.35 4.58 5.87
C PHE A 25 0.21 5.55 7.06
N LYS A 26 -0.76 6.46 6.97
CA LYS A 26 -1.24 7.31 8.05
C LYS A 26 -2.75 7.10 8.19
N GLU A 27 -3.28 7.22 9.39
CA GLU A 27 -4.71 7.06 9.66
C GLU A 27 -5.59 7.96 8.77
N SER A 28 -5.11 9.17 8.45
CA SER A 28 -5.76 10.11 7.53
C SER A 28 -5.94 9.58 6.10
N ASP A 29 -5.15 8.60 5.68
CA ASP A 29 -5.23 7.99 4.35
C ASP A 29 -6.40 6.99 4.24
N PHE A 30 -6.93 6.54 5.38
CA PHE A 30 -7.82 5.39 5.42
C PHE A 30 -9.11 5.60 4.63
N SER A 31 -9.65 6.83 4.61
CA SER A 31 -10.81 7.18 3.79
C SER A 31 -10.55 7.00 2.29
N SER A 32 -9.37 7.39 1.80
CA SER A 32 -8.93 7.19 0.42
C SER A 32 -8.71 5.70 0.11
N ILE A 33 -8.16 4.94 1.05
CA ILE A 33 -7.97 3.49 0.92
C ILE A 33 -9.32 2.75 0.85
N GLN A 34 -10.32 3.16 1.65
CA GLN A 34 -11.66 2.61 1.55
C GLN A 34 -12.30 2.83 0.17
N ASN A 35 -12.01 3.96 -0.48
CA ASN A 35 -12.48 4.20 -1.84
C ASN A 35 -11.82 3.24 -2.84
N LEU A 36 -10.52 2.97 -2.70
CA LEU A 36 -9.84 1.94 -3.51
C LEU A 36 -10.47 0.55 -3.31
N TYR A 37 -10.78 0.16 -2.08
CA TYR A 37 -11.47 -1.12 -1.84
C TYR A 37 -12.85 -1.18 -2.50
N LYS A 38 -13.60 -0.06 -2.50
CA LYS A 38 -14.91 0.02 -3.18
C LYS A 38 -14.77 -0.15 -4.69
N GLU A 39 -13.79 0.50 -5.30
CA GLU A 39 -13.50 0.39 -6.73
C GLU A 39 -13.13 -1.04 -7.13
N GLU A 40 -12.34 -1.73 -6.31
CA GLU A 40 -11.95 -3.15 -6.50
C GLU A 40 -13.00 -4.15 -5.98
N LYS A 41 -14.16 -3.69 -5.48
CA LYS A 41 -15.26 -4.49 -4.92
C LYS A 41 -14.85 -5.43 -3.78
N TRP A 42 -13.87 -5.04 -2.95
CA TRP A 42 -13.42 -5.80 -1.79
C TRP A 42 -14.32 -5.55 -0.57
N MET A 43 -15.48 -6.21 -0.57
CA MET A 43 -16.56 -6.00 0.41
C MET A 43 -16.18 -6.33 1.86
N THR A 44 -15.25 -7.26 2.08
CA THR A 44 -14.85 -7.69 3.44
C THR A 44 -14.32 -6.53 4.29
N PHE A 45 -13.55 -5.62 3.69
CA PHE A 45 -12.95 -4.47 4.39
C PHE A 45 -13.93 -3.30 4.51
N ILE A 46 -14.84 -3.16 3.55
CA ILE A 46 -15.87 -2.12 3.55
C ILE A 46 -16.89 -2.38 4.67
N ASN A 47 -17.31 -3.64 4.84
CA ASN A 47 -18.36 -3.99 5.81
C ASN A 47 -17.87 -4.03 7.27
N ARG A 48 -16.55 -3.93 7.49
CA ARG A 48 -15.91 -4.00 8.81
C ARG A 48 -14.89 -2.87 9.00
N GLU A 49 -15.33 -1.64 8.76
CA GLU A 49 -14.48 -0.44 8.74
C GLU A 49 -13.53 -0.33 9.93
N LYS A 50 -14.04 -0.49 11.17
CA LYS A 50 -13.23 -0.40 12.39
C LYS A 50 -12.15 -1.48 12.44
N ASP A 51 -12.51 -2.72 12.14
CA ASP A 51 -11.57 -3.84 12.13
C ASP A 51 -10.53 -3.68 11.01
N SER A 52 -10.94 -3.13 9.87
CA SER A 52 -10.06 -2.81 8.76
C SER A 52 -9.03 -1.75 9.19
N LEU A 53 -9.47 -0.64 9.80
CA LEU A 53 -8.56 0.39 10.31
C LEU A 53 -7.56 -0.16 11.33
N GLU A 54 -8.03 -0.95 12.29
CA GLU A 54 -7.15 -1.60 13.26
C GLU A 54 -6.18 -2.57 12.59
N SER A 55 -6.61 -3.29 11.55
CA SER A 55 -5.70 -4.17 10.80
C SER A 55 -4.58 -3.41 10.11
N TRP A 56 -4.85 -2.20 9.59
CA TRP A 56 -3.84 -1.31 9.02
C TRP A 56 -2.83 -0.85 10.08
N LYS A 57 -3.33 -0.41 11.23
CA LYS A 57 -2.48 0.05 12.36
C LYS A 57 -1.57 -1.07 12.91
N ASN A 58 -2.02 -2.32 12.85
CA ASN A 58 -1.29 -3.48 13.36
C ASN A 58 -0.48 -4.25 12.29
N SER A 59 -0.46 -3.79 11.04
CA SER A 59 0.34 -4.42 9.97
C SER A 59 1.81 -4.01 10.10
N SER A 60 2.74 -4.96 9.99
CA SER A 60 4.17 -4.63 10.00
C SER A 60 4.63 -3.98 8.69
N ILE A 61 3.90 -4.22 7.60
CA ILE A 61 4.05 -3.54 6.31
C ILE A 61 2.73 -2.85 5.99
N ALA A 62 2.77 -1.52 5.91
CA ALA A 62 1.63 -0.69 5.49
C ALA A 62 2.18 0.51 4.71
N ILE A 63 2.24 0.38 3.40
CA ILE A 63 2.84 1.36 2.49
C ILE A 63 1.78 1.80 1.47
N VAL A 64 1.75 3.09 1.20
CA VAL A 64 0.88 3.70 0.20
C VAL A 64 1.72 4.36 -0.89
N ALA A 65 1.24 4.28 -2.13
CA ALA A 65 1.71 5.06 -3.26
C ALA A 65 0.86 6.33 -3.39
N VAL A 66 1.50 7.48 -3.54
CA VAL A 66 0.85 8.79 -3.49
C VAL A 66 1.30 9.64 -4.68
N GLU A 67 0.32 10.17 -5.42
CA GLU A 67 0.51 11.18 -6.47
C GLU A 67 -0.32 12.42 -6.10
N VAL A 68 0.31 13.59 -5.93
CA VAL A 68 -0.37 14.86 -5.62
C VAL A 68 -1.43 14.67 -4.51
N ASP A 69 -1.02 14.09 -3.37
CA ASP A 69 -1.84 13.75 -2.20
C ASP A 69 -2.98 12.73 -2.40
N LYS A 70 -3.12 12.15 -3.60
CA LYS A 70 -4.05 11.05 -3.88
C LYS A 70 -3.36 9.71 -3.64
N ILE A 71 -4.03 8.81 -2.90
CA ILE A 71 -3.59 7.41 -2.79
C ILE A 71 -3.90 6.69 -4.11
N VAL A 72 -2.86 6.26 -4.81
CA VAL A 72 -2.94 5.61 -6.13
C VAL A 72 -2.56 4.13 -6.09
N GLY A 73 -2.14 3.64 -4.93
CA GLY A 73 -1.86 2.23 -4.70
C GLY A 73 -1.45 1.98 -3.26
N LEU A 74 -1.39 0.71 -2.89
CA LEU A 74 -1.00 0.27 -1.56
C LEU A 74 -0.45 -1.16 -1.55
N VAL A 75 0.33 -1.44 -0.51
CA VAL A 75 0.67 -2.80 -0.09
C VAL A 75 0.54 -2.91 1.42
N ARG A 76 -0.13 -3.98 1.87
CA ARG A 76 -0.28 -4.32 3.28
C ARG A 76 0.17 -5.75 3.52
N GLY A 77 0.92 -5.98 4.59
CA GLY A 77 1.47 -7.28 4.91
C GLY A 77 1.98 -7.41 6.34
N PHE A 78 2.37 -8.64 6.66
CA PHE A 78 2.87 -9.07 7.95
C PHE A 78 4.18 -9.81 7.75
N THR A 79 5.14 -9.64 8.64
CA THR A 79 6.41 -10.36 8.59
C THR A 79 6.81 -10.80 9.99
N ASP A 80 7.46 -11.96 10.09
CA ASP A 80 8.13 -12.40 11.31
C ASP A 80 9.47 -11.68 11.54
N GLY A 81 9.90 -10.84 10.59
CA GLY A 81 11.13 -10.06 10.65
C GLY A 81 12.39 -10.87 10.33
N ASN A 82 12.27 -12.12 9.87
CA ASN A 82 13.41 -13.00 9.65
C ASN A 82 13.27 -13.86 8.38
N ILE A 83 12.20 -14.64 8.27
CA ILE A 83 12.06 -15.69 7.24
C ILE A 83 10.82 -15.44 6.38
N THR A 84 9.68 -15.15 7.01
CA THR A 84 8.38 -15.17 6.33
C THR A 84 7.77 -13.78 6.29
N THR A 85 7.39 -13.37 5.09
CA THR A 85 6.56 -12.20 4.85
C THR A 85 5.30 -12.62 4.10
N PHE A 86 4.14 -12.34 4.69
CA PHE A 86 2.83 -12.51 4.08
C PHE A 86 2.33 -11.17 3.57
N ILE A 87 2.16 -11.06 2.26
CA ILE A 87 1.48 -9.92 1.66
C ILE A 87 -0.02 -10.20 1.69
N ALA A 88 -0.73 -9.45 2.53
CA ALA A 88 -2.18 -9.58 2.66
C ALA A 88 -2.90 -8.93 1.49
N GLU A 89 -2.39 -7.80 1.00
CA GLU A 89 -3.05 -6.97 0.00
C GLU A 89 -2.03 -6.23 -0.86
N ILE A 90 -2.29 -6.17 -2.17
CA ILE A 90 -1.68 -5.22 -3.09
C ILE A 90 -2.80 -4.67 -3.95
N ILE A 91 -2.95 -3.35 -3.99
CA ILE A 91 -3.91 -2.68 -4.88
C ILE A 91 -3.18 -1.58 -5.62
N VAL A 92 -3.46 -1.47 -6.91
CA VAL A 92 -3.04 -0.34 -7.75
C VAL A 92 -4.31 0.26 -8.34
N HIS A 93 -4.49 1.57 -8.22
CA HIS A 93 -5.63 2.27 -8.80
C HIS A 93 -5.67 2.01 -10.31
N LYS A 94 -6.87 1.78 -10.87
CA LYS A 94 -7.05 1.29 -12.25
C LYS A 94 -6.33 2.11 -13.32
N ASP A 95 -6.27 3.43 -13.13
CA ASP A 95 -5.63 4.37 -14.06
C ASP A 95 -4.08 4.26 -14.07
N TYR A 96 -3.50 3.56 -13.09
CA TYR A 96 -2.05 3.34 -12.93
C TYR A 96 -1.64 1.89 -13.21
N LYS A 97 -2.61 1.00 -13.51
CA LYS A 97 -2.31 -0.36 -13.97
C LYS A 97 -1.73 -0.25 -15.38
N LYS A 98 -0.54 -0.81 -15.62
CA LYS A 98 -0.06 -0.99 -17.01
C LYS A 98 -1.07 -1.88 -17.73
N LYS A 99 -1.49 -1.48 -18.93
CA LYS A 99 -2.27 -2.36 -19.81
C LYS A 99 -1.37 -3.55 -20.16
N GLU A 100 -1.87 -4.75 -19.94
CA GLU A 100 -1.25 -6.00 -20.40
C GLU A 100 -1.18 -6.06 -21.92
#